data_AF-A0A0L8FVA5-F1
#
_entry.id   AF-A0A0L8FVA5-F1
#
_cell.length_a   1.000
_cell.length_b   1.000
_cell.length_c   1.000
_cell.angle_alpha   90.00
_cell.angle_beta   90.00
_cell.angle_gamma   90.00
#
_symmetry.space_group_name_H-M   'P 1'
#
loop_
_entity.id
_entity.type
_entity.pdbx_description
1 polymer ?
#
loop_
_entity_poly.entity_id
_entity_poly.type
_entity_poly.pdbx_seq_one_letter_code
_entity_poly.pdbx_strand_id
1 'polypeptide(L)' 'KDLFISRIQMQSNDQAWLFPLQTCQFPVKQSFGLTIHKAQGQTFSEVGFSLQNNKFFSHGQFYVATTRKGNYK' A
#
# COMPACT_ATOMS: atom_id res chain seq x y z
N LYS A 1 -29.98 1.33 6.76
CA LYS A 1 -29.15 2.46 7.22
C LYS A 1 -28.05 2.59 6.20
N ASP A 2 -28.16 3.57 5.30
CA ASP A 2 -27.27 3.64 4.14
C ASP A 2 -25.99 4.38 4.53
N LEU A 3 -24.87 3.66 4.54
CA LEU A 3 -23.56 4.20 4.89
C LEU A 3 -22.88 4.71 3.62
N PHE A 4 -22.85 6.02 3.42
CA PHE A 4 -22.15 6.64 2.29
C PHE A 4 -20.67 6.85 2.64
N ILE A 5 -19.77 6.27 1.83
CA ILE A 5 -18.33 6.49 1.94
C ILE A 5 -17.95 7.68 1.05
N SER A 6 -17.31 8.71 1.60
CA SER A 6 -16.83 9.87 0.83
C SER A 6 -15.74 9.45 -0.17
N ARG A 7 -15.86 9.91 -1.43
CA ARG A 7 -14.83 9.72 -2.46
C ARG A 7 -13.71 10.75 -2.33
N ILE A 8 -12.47 10.34 -2.54
CA ILE A 8 -11.32 11.24 -2.62
C ILE A 8 -11.12 11.63 -4.09
N GLN A 9 -10.93 12.92 -4.33
CA GLN A 9 -10.52 13.45 -5.62
C GLN A 9 -9.04 13.81 -5.57
N MET A 10 -8.24 13.29 -6.49
CA MET A 10 -6.83 13.62 -6.62
C MET A 10 -6.57 14.16 -8.02
N GLN A 11 -5.97 15.35 -8.10
CA GLN A 11 -5.58 15.99 -9.36
C GLN A 11 -4.05 15.97 -9.47
N SER A 12 -3.51 15.47 -10.57
CA SER A 12 -2.08 15.61 -10.85
C SER A 12 -1.84 16.88 -11.65
N ASN A 13 -1.10 17.82 -11.09
CA ASN A 13 -0.69 19.06 -11.78
C ASN A 13 0.70 18.90 -12.42
N ASP A 14 0.89 17.80 -13.14
CA ASP A 14 2.15 17.56 -13.85
C ASP A 14 2.15 18.36 -15.16
N GLN A 15 3.13 19.26 -15.31
CA GLN A 15 3.33 20.09 -16.51
C GLN A 15 3.57 19.26 -17.79
N ALA A 16 3.83 17.96 -17.64
CA ALA A 16 3.99 17.04 -18.75
C ALA A 16 2.67 16.72 -19.49
N TRP A 17 1.51 16.94 -18.85
CA TRP A 17 0.21 16.61 -19.43
C TRP A 17 -0.50 17.88 -19.92
N LEU A 18 -1.07 17.80 -21.13
CA LEU A 18 -1.81 18.92 -21.75
C LEU A 18 -3.15 19.22 -21.04
N PHE A 19 -3.55 18.40 -20.08
CA PHE A 19 -4.76 18.55 -19.27
C PHE A 19 -4.55 17.98 -17.86
N PRO A 20 -5.23 18.51 -16.84
CA PRO A 20 -5.13 17.99 -15.48
C PRO A 20 -5.78 16.61 -15.40
N LEU A 21 -5.03 15.59 -15.01
CA LEU A 21 -5.59 14.27 -14.72
C LEU A 21 -6.26 14.30 -13.35
N GLN A 22 -7.54 13.96 -13.31
CA GLN A 22 -8.33 13.87 -12.08
C GLN A 22 -8.75 12.42 -11.85
N THR A 23 -8.52 11.90 -10.64
CA THR A 23 -8.97 10.58 -10.23
C THR A 23 -9.95 10.71 -9.06
N CYS A 24 -11.10 10.06 -9.17
CA CYS A 24 -12.10 9.99 -8.10
C CYS A 24 -12.19 8.55 -7.61
N GLN A 25 -11.69 8.26 -6.42
CA GLN A 25 -11.61 6.90 -5.89
C GLN A 25 -12.14 6.85 -4.45
N PHE A 26 -12.81 5.76 -4.09
CA PHE A 26 -13.14 5.50 -2.70
C PHE A 26 -11.85 5.21 -1.91
N PRO A 27 -11.67 5.76 -0.70
CA PRO A 27 -10.50 5.54 0.14
C PRO A 27 -10.51 4.18 0.83
N VAL A 28 -10.91 3.14 0.12
CA VAL A 28 -10.95 1.76 0.60
C VAL A 28 -10.20 0.88 -0.37
N LYS A 29 -9.33 0.05 0.19
CA LYS A 29 -8.60 -0.99 -0.54
C LYS A 29 -8.76 -2.28 0.23
N GLN A 30 -9.45 -3.26 -0.36
CA GLN A 30 -9.54 -4.60 0.20
C GLN A 30 -8.16 -5.26 0.12
N SER A 31 -7.60 -5.70 1.25
CA SER A 31 -6.26 -6.28 1.28
C SER A 31 -6.08 -7.30 2.40
N PHE A 32 -6.09 -8.57 2.02
CA PHE A 32 -5.57 -9.67 2.85
C PHE A 32 -4.05 -9.83 2.69
N GLY A 33 -3.49 -9.32 1.60
CA GLY A 33 -2.05 -9.28 1.33
C GLY A 33 -1.64 -7.92 0.77
N LEU A 34 -0.55 -7.38 1.30
CA LEU A 34 0.06 -6.13 0.86
C LEU A 34 1.42 -6.41 0.24
N THR A 35 1.79 -5.62 -0.78
CA THR A 35 3.18 -5.63 -1.26
C THR A 35 4.08 -4.95 -0.24
N ILE A 36 5.35 -5.37 -0.15
CA ILE A 36 6.32 -4.85 0.84
C ILE A 36 6.43 -3.31 0.74
N HIS A 37 6.50 -2.77 -0.48
CA HIS A 37 6.56 -1.32 -0.69
C HIS A 37 5.31 -0.58 -0.15
N LYS A 38 4.12 -1.19 -0.21
CA LYS A 38 2.90 -0.59 0.33
C LYS A 38 2.79 -0.74 1.85
N ALA A 39 3.42 -1.77 2.42
CA ALA A 39 3.52 -1.98 3.87
C ALA A 39 4.61 -1.13 4.54
N GLN A 40 5.50 -0.49 3.78
CA GLN A 40 6.56 0.35 4.34
C GLN A 40 5.97 1.50 5.16
N GLY A 41 6.44 1.65 6.40
CA GLY A 41 5.94 2.69 7.33
C GLY A 41 4.64 2.33 8.07
N GLN A 42 4.07 1.15 7.81
CA GLN A 42 2.92 0.63 8.56
C GLN A 42 3.38 -0.42 9.58
N THR A 43 2.67 -0.54 10.70
CA THR A 43 2.92 -1.55 11.73
C THR A 43 1.72 -2.48 11.80
N PHE A 44 1.96 -3.78 11.82
CA PHE A 44 0.92 -4.80 11.86
C PHE A 44 1.15 -5.73 13.05
N SER A 45 0.07 -6.17 13.70
CA SER A 45 0.13 -7.11 14.82
C SER A 45 0.59 -8.50 14.38
N GLU A 46 0.04 -9.00 13.27
CA GLU A 46 0.37 -10.30 12.69
C GLU A 46 0.57 -10.15 11.18
N VAL A 47 1.66 -10.71 10.65
CA VAL A 47 1.98 -10.66 9.21
C VAL A 47 2.52 -12.01 8.77
N GLY A 48 1.94 -12.57 7.69
CA GLY A 48 2.51 -13.69 6.96
C GLY A 48 3.25 -13.21 5.72
N PHE A 49 4.44 -13.75 5.46
CA PHE A 49 5.21 -13.42 4.25
C PHE A 49 5.05 -14.53 3.22
N SER A 50 4.46 -14.21 2.06
CA SER A 50 4.39 -15.11 0.92
C SER A 50 5.51 -14.79 -0.06
N LEU A 51 6.57 -15.59 -0.01
CA LEU A 51 7.73 -15.48 -0.87
C LEU A 51 7.48 -16.28 -2.16
N GLN A 52 6.91 -15.63 -3.17
CA GLN A 52 6.86 -16.23 -4.50
C GLN A 52 8.28 -16.22 -5.11
N ASN A 53 8.77 -17.39 -5.51
CA ASN A 53 10.13 -17.67 -5.98
C ASN A 53 10.80 -16.49 -6.72
N ASN A 54 11.94 -16.05 -6.18
CA ASN A 54 12.93 -15.12 -6.76
C ASN A 54 12.56 -13.64 -6.99
N LYS A 55 11.45 -13.12 -6.46
CA LYS A 55 11.06 -11.70 -6.66
C LYS A 55 11.59 -10.71 -5.60
N PHE A 56 12.81 -10.91 -5.10
CA PHE A 56 13.49 -9.89 -4.30
C PHE A 56 14.35 -9.03 -5.21
N PHE A 57 13.72 -8.06 -5.87
CA PHE A 57 14.39 -7.22 -6.86
C PHE A 57 15.23 -6.09 -6.22
N SER A 58 15.19 -5.89 -4.90
CA SER A 58 16.04 -4.90 -4.24
C SER A 58 16.59 -5.31 -2.86
N HIS A 59 17.83 -4.89 -2.59
CA HIS A 59 18.51 -5.09 -1.32
C HIS A 59 17.70 -4.46 -0.18
N GLY A 60 17.45 -5.21 0.90
CA GLY A 60 16.74 -4.73 2.08
C GLY A 60 15.22 -4.97 2.12
N GLN A 61 14.60 -5.52 1.09
CA GLN A 61 13.15 -5.82 1.12
C GLN A 61 12.77 -6.84 2.21
N PHE A 62 13.61 -7.86 2.42
CA PHE A 62 13.39 -8.84 3.47
C PHE A 62 13.47 -8.20 4.87
N TYR A 63 14.44 -7.31 5.09
CA TYR A 63 14.59 -6.57 6.34
C TYR A 63 13.42 -5.61 6.60
N VAL A 64 12.97 -4.89 5.58
CA VAL A 64 11.79 -4.02 5.70
C VAL A 64 10.56 -4.84 6.06
N ALA A 65 10.42 -6.05 5.49
CA ALA A 65 9.31 -6.95 5.77
C ALA A 65 9.32 -7.45 7.22
N THR A 66 10.43 -7.99 7.71
CA THR A 66 10.53 -8.53 9.08
C THR A 66 10.39 -7.48 10.16
N THR A 67 10.84 -6.24 9.92
CA THR A 67 10.69 -5.12 10.85
C THR A 67 9.24 -4.63 11.01
N ARG A 68 8.29 -5.07 10.16
CA ARG A 68 6.87 -4.69 10.32
C ARG A 68 6.13 -5.48 11.39
N LYS A 69 6.69 -6.59 11.88
CA LYS A 69 6.06 -7.43 12.92
C LYS A 69 6.13 -6.70 14.26
N GLY A 70 4.97 -6.38 14.85
CA GLY A 70 4.89 -5.93 16.24
C GLY A 70 5.41 -7.01 17.19
N ASN A 71 6.10 -6.59 18.27
CA ASN A 71 6.81 -7.45 19.23
C ASN A 71 6.15 -8.82 19.44
N TYR A 72 6.93 -9.88 19.21
CA TYR A 72 6.57 -11.24 19.58
C TYR A 72 6.59 -11.33 21.11
N LYS A 73 5.46 -11.68 21.73
CA LYS A 73 5.47 -12.26 23.08
C LYS A 73 5.89 -13.72 22.97
#